data_AF-A0A974SY90-F1
#
_entry.id   AF-A0A974SY90-F1
#
_cell.length_a   1.000
_cell.length_b   1.000
_cell.length_c   1.000
_cell.angle_alpha   90.00
_cell.angle_beta   90.00
_cell.angle_gamma   90.00
#
_symmetry.space_group_name_H-M   'P 1'
#
loop_
_entity.id
_entity.type
_entity.pdbx_description
1 polymer ?
#
loop_
_entity_poly.entity_id
_entity_poly.type
_entity_poly.pdbx_seq_one_letter_code
_entity_poly.pdbx_strand_id
1 'polypeptide(L)'
;MSKESNGKHVIPFGWHVPTQRMVTAREVANGRGCDCVCIACGTRLQARQGEIRIWHFAHDSETQCQVAAEAAIHYMAKQLIAERGSIYLPHREKSKEIHGKRRVWSETICTDVQQPGLHPLEDCQVEKTITIPAEPGTTFRPDVLATLNGLPLAIEVLNTHAVEPEKAAWLEVQGYSVLEIDVNDIGLLPQDQILSALEVRLFDTADYTSWLCHAADREAIRALQEIEADVRARRLAEETILLAQLEAAEAAQKRREEFLRRVRDIDALKIPVGGCTVRIGRNFERVSLKVHGYASDEVFAATKSLAREHGGRFNPKARCWEFFRDAETENFFDQLCERVQQRLVGSFWGSKPTPLAVAKERTIPLPERPLPVFFQDPVLQEAFDERAGILEFDAGYERHAAEQIAFAEIQASTAVTGMTGSL
;
A
#
# COMPACT_ATOMS: atom_id res chain seq x y z
N MET A 1 -33.46 -13.49 -50.71
CA MET A 1 -32.25 -13.23 -51.54
C MET A 1 -31.43 -12.14 -50.86
N SER A 2 -30.79 -12.49 -49.75
CA SER A 2 -29.83 -11.65 -49.05
C SER A 2 -28.53 -11.67 -49.87
N LYS A 3 -28.19 -10.54 -50.48
CA LYS A 3 -26.86 -10.34 -51.06
C LYS A 3 -25.85 -10.37 -49.92
N GLU A 4 -25.17 -11.49 -49.76
CA GLU A 4 -23.86 -11.52 -49.12
C GLU A 4 -22.99 -10.53 -49.90
N SER A 5 -22.71 -9.38 -49.29
CA SER A 5 -21.81 -8.38 -49.85
C SER A 5 -20.41 -8.96 -49.82
N ASN A 6 -20.03 -9.56 -50.95
CA ASN A 6 -18.69 -9.98 -51.33
C ASN A 6 -17.64 -9.01 -50.76
N GLY A 7 -16.94 -9.44 -49.71
CA GLY A 7 -15.93 -8.67 -48.99
C GLY A 7 -14.73 -8.41 -49.88
N LYS A 8 -14.81 -7.36 -50.70
CA LYS A 8 -13.67 -6.86 -51.47
C LYS A 8 -12.66 -6.33 -50.46
N HIS A 9 -11.60 -7.10 -50.24
CA HIS A 9 -10.54 -6.82 -49.29
C HIS A 9 -9.91 -5.47 -49.62
N VAL A 10 -10.11 -4.50 -48.74
CA VAL A 10 -9.62 -3.14 -48.87
C VAL A 10 -8.16 -3.12 -48.41
N ILE A 11 -7.25 -2.63 -49.25
CA ILE A 11 -5.82 -2.63 -48.98
C ILE A 11 -5.33 -1.17 -48.91
N PRO A 12 -4.70 -0.72 -47.82
CA PRO A 12 -4.33 0.69 -47.64
C PRO A 12 -3.16 1.12 -48.52
N PHE A 13 -2.20 0.22 -48.73
CA PHE A 13 -0.94 0.52 -49.40
C PHE A 13 -0.61 -0.55 -50.44
N GLY A 14 -0.04 -0.13 -51.56
CA GLY A 14 0.43 -1.00 -52.62
C GLY A 14 1.94 -0.95 -52.76
N TRP A 15 2.58 -2.06 -53.09
CA TRP A 15 3.98 -2.06 -53.49
C TRP A 15 4.08 -1.58 -54.94
N HIS A 16 4.60 -0.38 -55.16
CA HIS A 16 4.75 0.20 -56.48
C HIS A 16 6.01 -0.36 -57.15
N VAL A 17 5.82 -1.18 -58.19
CA VAL A 17 6.91 -1.91 -58.85
C VAL A 17 7.96 -0.98 -59.46
N PRO A 18 7.62 0.12 -60.14
CA PRO A 18 8.62 1.00 -60.73
C PRO A 18 9.54 1.68 -59.71
N THR A 19 9.01 2.08 -58.56
CA THR A 19 9.77 2.83 -57.54
C THR A 19 10.29 1.94 -56.41
N GLN A 20 9.89 0.66 -56.36
CA GLN A 20 10.28 -0.28 -55.30
C GLN A 20 9.99 0.26 -53.88
N ARG A 21 8.80 0.83 -53.69
CA ARG A 21 8.35 1.35 -52.38
C ARG A 21 6.85 1.13 -52.21
N MET A 22 6.41 1.09 -50.96
CA MET A 22 5.02 1.21 -50.57
C MET A 22 4.52 2.63 -50.88
N VAL A 23 3.32 2.71 -51.44
CA VAL A 23 2.64 3.96 -51.78
C VAL A 23 1.16 3.88 -51.39
N THR A 24 0.57 5.04 -51.18
CA THR A 24 -0.88 5.21 -51.04
C THR A 24 -1.56 5.24 -52.40
N ALA A 25 -2.87 5.00 -52.41
CA ALA A 25 -3.68 5.17 -53.62
C ALA A 25 -3.71 6.64 -54.12
N ARG A 26 -3.15 7.61 -53.39
CA ARG A 26 -3.07 9.02 -53.82
C ARG A 26 -1.88 9.30 -54.72
N GLU A 27 -0.85 8.47 -54.66
CA GLU A 27 0.44 8.69 -55.31
C GLU A 27 0.54 8.03 -56.70
N VAL A 28 -0.50 7.30 -57.11
CA VAL A 28 -0.49 6.47 -58.33
C VAL A 28 -1.69 6.79 -59.22
N ALA A 29 -1.62 6.35 -60.47
CA ALA A 29 -2.75 6.49 -61.40
C ALA A 29 -3.94 5.61 -60.98
N ASN A 30 -5.16 6.09 -61.24
CA ASN A 30 -6.38 5.36 -60.95
C ASN A 30 -6.47 4.05 -61.74
N GLY A 31 -7.11 3.03 -61.16
CA GLY A 31 -7.39 1.78 -61.83
C GLY A 31 -6.16 0.87 -61.97
N ARG A 32 -6.11 0.12 -63.09
CA ARG A 32 -5.07 -0.88 -63.37
C ARG A 32 -3.71 -0.27 -63.76
N GLY A 33 -3.69 1.04 -64.06
CA GLY A 33 -2.46 1.77 -64.37
C GLY A 33 -1.66 2.17 -63.13
N CYS A 34 -2.03 1.70 -61.93
CA CYS A 34 -1.33 2.03 -60.70
C CYS A 34 0.04 1.35 -60.56
N ASP A 35 0.34 0.33 -61.37
CA ASP A 35 1.58 -0.47 -61.32
C ASP A 35 1.96 -1.01 -59.93
N CYS A 36 0.95 -1.21 -59.08
CA CYS A 36 1.11 -1.77 -57.75
C CYS A 36 0.83 -3.28 -57.70
N VAL A 37 1.51 -3.96 -56.79
CA VAL A 37 1.25 -5.36 -56.42
C VAL A 37 1.01 -5.49 -54.91
N CYS A 38 0.29 -6.54 -54.51
CA CYS A 38 0.08 -6.89 -53.12
C CYS A 38 1.37 -7.50 -52.55
N ILE A 39 1.91 -6.95 -51.46
CA ILE A 39 3.14 -7.46 -50.85
C ILE A 39 2.95 -8.86 -50.23
N ALA A 40 1.71 -9.24 -49.87
CA ALA A 40 1.41 -10.54 -49.29
C ALA A 40 1.36 -11.68 -50.33
N CYS A 41 0.75 -11.45 -51.50
CA CYS A 41 0.49 -12.52 -52.49
C CYS A 41 1.09 -12.26 -53.87
N GLY A 42 1.72 -11.12 -54.09
CA GLY A 42 2.32 -10.72 -55.38
C GLY A 42 1.32 -10.40 -56.50
N THR A 43 0.01 -10.52 -56.25
CA THR A 43 -1.01 -10.25 -57.27
C THR A 43 -1.12 -8.76 -57.56
N ARG A 44 -1.40 -8.40 -58.82
CA ARG A 44 -1.63 -7.01 -59.24
C ARG A 44 -2.80 -6.37 -58.49
N LEU A 45 -2.61 -5.10 -58.15
CA LEU A 45 -3.60 -4.26 -57.52
C LEU A 45 -4.24 -3.31 -58.54
N GLN A 46 -5.43 -2.85 -58.19
CA GLN A 46 -6.15 -1.78 -58.84
C GLN A 46 -6.35 -0.66 -57.81
N ALA A 47 -5.85 0.54 -58.10
CA ALA A 47 -6.17 1.72 -57.31
C ALA A 47 -7.63 2.11 -57.54
N ARG A 48 -8.37 2.36 -56.46
CA ARG A 48 -9.77 2.80 -56.52
C ARG A 48 -9.87 4.19 -55.92
N GLN A 49 -9.87 5.18 -56.81
CA GLN A 49 -10.02 6.58 -56.46
C GLN A 49 -11.41 7.08 -56.89
N GLY A 50 -11.99 7.99 -56.12
CA GLY A 50 -13.27 8.63 -56.45
C GLY A 50 -13.71 9.65 -55.41
N GLU A 51 -14.76 10.42 -55.73
CA GLU A 51 -15.24 11.51 -54.88
C GLU A 51 -16.07 11.04 -53.67
N ILE A 52 -16.64 9.82 -53.76
CA ILE A 52 -17.62 9.32 -52.77
C ILE A 52 -17.00 8.30 -51.81
N ARG A 53 -16.03 7.49 -52.26
CA ARG A 53 -15.43 6.40 -51.48
C ARG A 53 -13.99 6.71 -51.13
N ILE A 54 -13.58 6.33 -49.93
CA ILE A 54 -12.19 6.42 -49.48
C ILE A 54 -11.29 5.67 -50.46
N TRP A 55 -10.16 6.29 -50.82
CA TRP A 55 -9.25 5.73 -51.80
C TRP A 55 -8.48 4.56 -51.20
N HIS A 56 -8.42 3.46 -51.95
CA HIS A 56 -7.79 2.21 -51.49
C HIS A 56 -7.34 1.39 -52.69
N PHE A 57 -6.57 0.34 -52.41
CA PHE A 57 -6.28 -0.70 -53.39
C PHE A 57 -7.21 -1.89 -53.21
N ALA A 58 -7.43 -2.60 -54.31
CA ALA A 58 -8.08 -3.91 -54.32
C ALA A 58 -7.35 -4.83 -55.30
N HIS A 59 -7.41 -6.14 -55.09
CA HIS A 59 -6.89 -7.08 -56.08
C HIS A 59 -7.63 -6.95 -57.42
N ASP A 60 -6.85 -7.01 -58.51
CA ASP A 60 -7.40 -6.93 -59.87
C ASP A 60 -8.13 -8.21 -60.30
N SER A 61 -7.72 -9.34 -59.74
CA SER A 61 -8.37 -10.65 -59.87
C SER A 61 -8.98 -11.10 -58.55
N GLU A 62 -9.96 -12.00 -58.60
CA GLU A 62 -10.48 -12.63 -57.40
C GLU A 62 -9.38 -13.47 -56.73
N THR A 63 -8.96 -13.05 -55.53
CA THR A 63 -7.97 -13.75 -54.71
C THR A 63 -8.46 -13.83 -53.26
N GLN A 64 -8.17 -14.95 -52.59
CA GLN A 64 -8.44 -15.15 -51.17
C GLN A 64 -7.22 -14.74 -50.33
N CYS A 65 -6.83 -13.47 -50.41
CA CYS A 65 -5.69 -12.94 -49.66
C CYS A 65 -6.20 -12.17 -48.42
N GLN A 66 -6.38 -12.90 -47.31
CA GLN A 66 -6.94 -12.37 -46.07
C GLN A 66 -5.95 -11.44 -45.33
N VAL A 67 -4.65 -11.71 -45.45
CA VAL A 67 -3.56 -10.96 -44.76
C VAL A 67 -3.04 -9.75 -45.55
N ALA A 68 -3.73 -9.33 -46.63
CA ALA A 68 -3.23 -8.29 -47.53
C ALA A 68 -3.07 -6.92 -46.86
N ALA A 69 -4.07 -6.50 -46.08
CA ALA A 69 -4.03 -5.20 -45.40
C ALA A 69 -2.97 -5.18 -44.30
N GLU A 70 -2.96 -6.22 -43.49
CA GLU A 70 -1.97 -6.48 -42.43
C GLU A 70 -0.53 -6.41 -42.94
N ALA A 71 -0.20 -7.17 -43.99
CA ALA A 71 1.14 -7.16 -44.57
C ALA A 71 1.52 -5.80 -45.18
N ALA A 72 0.55 -5.10 -45.77
CA ALA A 72 0.77 -3.76 -46.34
C ALA A 72 1.08 -2.72 -45.25
N ILE A 73 0.37 -2.75 -44.12
CA ILE A 73 0.61 -1.89 -42.96
C ILE A 73 1.97 -2.19 -42.33
N HIS A 74 2.26 -3.48 -42.12
CA HIS A 74 3.53 -3.96 -41.59
C HIS A 74 4.72 -3.45 -42.42
N TYR A 75 4.68 -3.62 -43.74
CA TYR A 75 5.76 -3.16 -44.61
C TYR A 75 5.84 -1.63 -44.70
N MET A 76 4.70 -0.93 -44.73
CA MET A 76 4.68 0.53 -44.72
C MET A 76 5.37 1.09 -43.46
N ALA A 77 5.13 0.49 -42.29
CA ALA A 77 5.80 0.90 -41.06
C ALA A 77 7.33 0.78 -41.16
N LYS A 78 7.84 -0.36 -41.65
CA LYS A 78 9.28 -0.58 -41.88
C LYS A 78 9.88 0.49 -42.78
N GLN A 79 9.20 0.78 -43.89
CA GLN A 79 9.63 1.80 -44.85
C GLN A 79 9.67 3.18 -44.22
N LEU A 80 8.63 3.58 -43.48
CA LEU A 80 8.58 4.90 -42.84
C LEU A 80 9.73 5.09 -41.84
N ILE A 81 10.03 4.07 -41.02
CA ILE A 81 11.15 4.11 -40.07
C ILE A 81 12.47 4.30 -40.83
N ALA A 82 12.71 3.50 -41.86
CA ALA A 82 13.95 3.54 -42.63
C ALA A 82 14.13 4.83 -43.44
N GLU A 83 13.04 5.36 -44.02
CA GLU A 83 13.07 6.62 -44.79
C GLU A 83 13.25 7.84 -43.89
N ARG A 84 12.59 7.86 -42.72
CA ARG A 84 12.69 9.00 -41.79
C ARG A 84 14.01 9.00 -41.02
N GLY A 85 14.59 7.83 -40.75
CA GLY A 85 15.84 7.73 -39.98
C GLY A 85 15.69 8.24 -38.55
N SER A 86 14.50 8.08 -37.96
CA SER A 86 14.22 8.45 -36.57
C SER A 86 13.04 7.65 -36.06
N ILE A 87 12.94 7.46 -34.74
CA ILE A 87 11.80 6.79 -34.12
C ILE A 87 11.52 7.34 -32.73
N TYR A 88 10.25 7.34 -32.32
CA TYR A 88 9.88 7.73 -30.97
C TYR A 88 10.10 6.56 -30.02
N LEU A 89 10.93 6.77 -29.00
CA LEU A 89 11.32 5.74 -28.04
C LEU A 89 10.57 5.89 -26.71
N PRO A 90 10.18 4.79 -26.07
CA PRO A 90 9.68 4.82 -24.70
C PRO A 90 10.81 5.05 -23.70
N HIS A 91 10.45 5.62 -22.54
CA HIS A 91 11.33 5.68 -21.38
C HIS A 91 11.68 4.25 -20.91
N ARG A 92 12.93 4.07 -20.49
CA ARG A 92 13.38 2.86 -19.82
C ARG A 92 14.26 3.25 -18.65
N GLU A 93 13.98 2.68 -17.49
CA GLU A 93 14.78 2.83 -16.28
C GLU A 93 14.98 1.49 -15.57
N LYS A 94 15.96 1.45 -14.67
CA LYS A 94 16.09 0.41 -13.66
C LYS A 94 15.84 1.04 -12.30
N SER A 95 14.89 0.49 -11.55
CA SER A 95 14.58 0.93 -10.20
C SER A 95 14.58 -0.24 -9.22
N LYS A 96 14.88 0.07 -7.96
CA LYS A 96 14.93 -0.90 -6.87
C LYS A 96 14.51 -0.22 -5.58
N GLU A 97 13.60 -0.86 -4.84
CA GLU A 97 13.31 -0.47 -3.47
C GLU A 97 14.35 -1.13 -2.54
N ILE A 98 15.02 -0.30 -1.74
CA ILE A 98 16.01 -0.74 -0.76
C ILE A 98 15.52 -0.43 0.65
N HIS A 99 15.89 -1.30 1.59
CA HIS A 99 15.50 -1.17 2.99
C HIS A 99 16.73 -1.25 3.90
N GLY A 100 16.63 -0.54 5.02
CA GLY A 100 17.51 -0.73 6.18
C GLY A 100 17.22 -2.04 6.91
N LYS A 101 18.14 -2.43 7.80
CA LYS A 101 17.93 -3.53 8.75
C LYS A 101 16.63 -3.32 9.51
N ARG A 102 15.91 -4.41 9.74
CA ARG A 102 14.59 -4.40 10.40
C ARG A 102 13.58 -3.43 9.75
N ARG A 103 13.81 -3.03 8.49
CA ARG A 103 12.99 -2.08 7.69
C ARG A 103 12.74 -0.74 8.41
N VAL A 104 13.73 -0.26 9.15
CA VAL A 104 13.62 1.04 9.84
C VAL A 104 13.60 2.24 8.88
N TRP A 105 14.02 2.04 7.64
CA TRP A 105 13.87 2.98 6.53
C TRP A 105 13.67 2.23 5.21
N SER A 106 13.06 2.91 4.24
CA SER A 106 12.96 2.49 2.84
C SER A 106 13.28 3.65 1.91
N GLU A 107 13.88 3.35 0.76
CA GLU A 107 14.15 4.33 -0.30
C GLU A 107 14.06 3.62 -1.66
N THR A 108 13.44 4.28 -2.63
CA THR A 108 13.45 3.82 -4.02
C THR A 108 14.58 4.52 -4.74
N ILE A 109 15.49 3.73 -5.29
CA ILE A 109 16.57 4.22 -6.16
C ILE A 109 16.22 3.91 -7.61
N CYS A 110 16.58 4.80 -8.52
CA CYS A 110 16.39 4.61 -9.96
C CYS A 110 17.60 5.12 -10.75
N THR A 111 17.76 4.59 -11.95
CA THR A 111 18.67 5.10 -12.97
C THR A 111 18.04 4.95 -14.34
N ASP A 112 18.16 6.00 -15.15
CA ASP A 112 17.68 6.00 -16.52
C ASP A 112 18.57 5.13 -17.42
N VAL A 113 17.92 4.39 -18.32
CA VAL A 113 18.55 3.62 -19.39
C VAL A 113 18.36 4.33 -20.73
N GLN A 114 17.14 4.81 -20.98
CA GLN A 114 16.76 5.48 -22.23
C GLN A 114 15.68 6.53 -21.94
N GLN A 115 15.89 7.75 -22.40
CA GLN A 115 14.91 8.83 -22.30
C GLN A 115 13.81 8.68 -23.35
N PRO A 116 12.56 9.07 -23.05
CA PRO A 116 11.50 9.06 -24.05
C PRO A 116 11.70 10.17 -25.08
N GLY A 117 11.15 9.99 -26.28
CA GLY A 117 11.13 11.03 -27.31
C GLY A 117 11.59 10.56 -28.68
N LEU A 118 11.58 11.48 -29.65
CA LEU A 118 12.05 11.23 -31.00
C LEU A 118 13.59 11.18 -31.03
N HIS A 119 14.13 10.03 -31.43
CA HIS A 119 15.57 9.80 -31.51
C HIS A 119 16.00 9.54 -32.97
N PRO A 120 17.14 10.09 -33.42
CA PRO A 120 17.69 9.77 -34.72
C PRO A 120 18.20 8.32 -34.74
N LEU A 121 18.07 7.70 -35.91
CA LEU A 121 18.57 6.37 -36.21
C LEU A 121 19.57 6.45 -37.36
N GLU A 122 20.63 5.66 -37.26
CA GLU A 122 21.65 5.52 -38.28
C GLU A 122 21.56 4.12 -38.93
N ASP A 123 22.12 3.97 -40.14
CA ASP A 123 22.25 2.69 -40.86
C ASP A 123 20.98 1.84 -40.98
N CYS A 124 19.81 2.49 -41.06
CA CYS A 124 18.51 1.81 -41.13
C CYS A 124 18.41 0.88 -42.34
N GLN A 125 18.18 -0.40 -42.07
CA GLN A 125 18.11 -1.47 -43.07
C GLN A 125 16.88 -2.35 -42.81
N VAL A 126 15.96 -2.34 -43.76
CA VAL A 126 14.73 -3.13 -43.71
C VAL A 126 15.02 -4.60 -43.99
N GLU A 127 14.53 -5.47 -43.12
CA GLU A 127 14.61 -6.93 -43.22
C GLU A 127 16.02 -7.48 -43.52
N LYS A 128 17.05 -6.93 -42.87
CA LYS A 128 18.44 -7.41 -43.01
C LYS A 128 18.67 -8.64 -42.12
N THR A 129 19.21 -9.71 -42.69
CA THR A 129 19.63 -10.87 -41.90
C THR A 129 20.91 -10.59 -41.11
N ILE A 130 20.85 -10.79 -39.81
CA ILE A 130 21.98 -10.82 -38.89
C ILE A 130 22.47 -12.26 -38.81
N THR A 131 23.73 -12.45 -39.17
CA THR A 131 24.45 -13.71 -38.98
C THR A 131 25.40 -13.52 -37.81
N ILE A 132 25.12 -14.19 -36.68
CA ILE A 132 25.96 -14.06 -35.49
C ILE A 132 26.99 -15.21 -35.46
N PRO A 133 28.29 -14.92 -35.27
CA PRO A 133 29.34 -15.94 -35.36
C PRO A 133 29.27 -17.05 -34.30
N ALA A 134 28.51 -16.84 -33.22
CA ALA A 134 28.55 -17.68 -32.03
C ALA A 134 27.92 -19.08 -32.23
N GLU A 135 27.00 -19.24 -33.19
CA GLU A 135 26.42 -20.53 -33.55
C GLU A 135 26.24 -20.62 -35.07
N PRO A 136 26.89 -21.58 -35.77
CA PRO A 136 26.66 -21.79 -37.19
C PRO A 136 25.20 -22.17 -37.46
N GLY A 137 24.48 -21.30 -38.18
CA GLY A 137 23.10 -21.58 -38.65
C GLY A 137 22.00 -20.78 -37.98
N THR A 138 22.28 -20.03 -36.90
CA THR A 138 21.28 -19.19 -36.24
C THR A 138 21.23 -17.83 -36.94
N THR A 139 20.22 -17.63 -37.79
CA THR A 139 19.97 -16.36 -38.47
C THR A 139 18.80 -15.63 -37.82
N PHE A 140 18.96 -14.34 -37.61
CA PHE A 140 17.90 -13.48 -37.08
C PHE A 140 17.68 -12.33 -38.06
N ARG A 141 16.43 -12.04 -38.42
CA ARG A 141 16.09 -11.03 -39.43
C ARG A 141 15.06 -10.08 -38.82
N PRO A 142 15.49 -9.01 -38.14
CA PRO A 142 14.57 -8.01 -37.64
C PRO A 142 13.88 -7.29 -38.78
N ASP A 143 12.67 -6.81 -38.52
CA ASP A 143 11.92 -6.00 -39.49
C ASP A 143 12.71 -4.74 -39.91
N VAL A 144 13.33 -4.05 -38.96
CA VAL A 144 14.29 -2.98 -39.22
C VAL A 144 15.50 -3.15 -38.32
N LEU A 145 16.69 -3.13 -38.91
CA LEU A 145 17.95 -3.01 -38.20
C LEU A 145 18.44 -1.56 -38.29
N ALA A 146 18.83 -0.96 -37.19
CA ALA A 146 19.37 0.39 -37.14
C ALA A 146 20.49 0.49 -36.10
N THR A 147 21.12 1.66 -36.03
CA THR A 147 22.07 2.05 -35.00
C THR A 147 21.45 3.20 -34.19
N LEU A 148 21.41 3.07 -32.87
CA LEU A 148 20.94 4.08 -31.92
C LEU A 148 22.10 4.45 -30.99
N ASN A 149 22.53 5.72 -31.01
CA ASN A 149 23.63 6.22 -30.18
C ASN A 149 24.92 5.38 -30.31
N GLY A 150 25.22 4.88 -31.52
CA GLY A 150 26.38 4.04 -31.81
C GLY A 150 26.23 2.56 -31.43
N LEU A 151 25.08 2.13 -30.92
CA LEU A 151 24.78 0.74 -30.56
C LEU A 151 23.72 0.12 -31.49
N PRO A 152 23.77 -1.19 -31.76
CA PRO A 152 22.82 -1.81 -32.66
C PRO A 152 21.42 -1.92 -32.04
N LEU A 153 20.41 -1.58 -32.84
CA LEU A 153 18.99 -1.59 -32.49
C LEU A 153 18.23 -2.46 -33.50
N ALA A 154 17.63 -3.54 -33.01
CA ALA A 154 16.64 -4.31 -33.75
C ALA A 154 15.24 -3.78 -33.43
N ILE A 155 14.45 -3.50 -34.46
CA ILE A 155 13.06 -3.04 -34.34
C ILE A 155 12.17 -4.09 -34.99
N GLU A 156 11.16 -4.54 -34.25
CA GLU A 156 10.18 -5.51 -34.68
C GLU A 156 8.81 -4.83 -34.74
N VAL A 157 8.13 -4.93 -35.88
CA VAL A 157 6.80 -4.37 -36.06
C VAL A 157 5.80 -5.51 -35.85
N LEU A 158 5.20 -5.54 -34.67
CA LEU A 158 4.26 -6.57 -34.27
C LEU A 158 2.90 -6.35 -34.93
N ASN A 159 2.42 -7.35 -35.64
CA ASN A 159 1.04 -7.40 -36.14
C ASN A 159 0.25 -8.56 -35.51
N THR A 160 0.68 -9.82 -35.69
CA THR A 160 -0.05 -10.99 -35.17
C THR A 160 0.75 -11.88 -34.23
N HIS A 161 2.08 -11.88 -34.29
CA HIS A 161 2.93 -12.76 -33.49
C HIS A 161 4.03 -11.97 -32.79
N ALA A 162 3.99 -11.96 -31.45
CA ALA A 162 5.00 -11.30 -30.63
C ALA A 162 6.36 -11.99 -30.73
N VAL A 163 7.43 -11.24 -30.50
CA VAL A 163 8.79 -11.80 -30.45
C VAL A 163 8.92 -12.74 -29.24
N GLU A 164 9.41 -13.95 -29.47
CA GLU A 164 9.68 -14.90 -28.40
C GLU A 164 10.77 -14.38 -27.45
N PRO A 165 10.57 -14.38 -26.12
CA PRO A 165 11.51 -13.78 -25.14
C PRO A 165 12.95 -14.31 -25.23
N GLU A 166 13.11 -15.57 -25.64
CA GLU A 166 14.41 -16.24 -25.79
C GLU A 166 15.28 -15.53 -26.85
N LYS A 167 14.67 -15.02 -27.92
CA LYS A 167 15.35 -14.29 -29.00
C LYS A 167 15.86 -12.93 -28.51
N ALA A 168 15.03 -12.21 -27.76
CA ALA A 168 15.41 -10.91 -27.20
C ALA A 168 16.57 -11.03 -26.20
N ALA A 169 16.53 -12.05 -25.32
CA ALA A 169 17.63 -12.32 -24.38
C ALA A 169 18.93 -12.69 -25.11
N TRP A 170 18.84 -13.46 -26.19
CA TRP A 170 20.01 -13.81 -27.01
C TRP A 170 20.64 -12.59 -27.69
N LEU A 171 19.82 -11.70 -28.25
CA LEU A 171 20.27 -10.44 -28.86
C LEU A 171 20.89 -9.48 -27.84
N GLU A 172 20.33 -9.41 -26.63
CA GLU A 172 20.89 -8.61 -25.54
C GLU A 172 22.33 -9.03 -25.20
N VAL A 173 22.60 -10.34 -25.17
CA VAL A 173 23.95 -10.87 -24.92
C VAL A 173 24.95 -10.40 -25.98
N GLN A 174 24.49 -10.19 -27.22
CA GLN A 174 25.29 -9.71 -28.35
C GLN A 174 25.37 -8.18 -28.42
N GLY A 175 24.79 -7.47 -27.43
CA GLY A 175 24.85 -6.01 -27.33
C GLY A 175 23.78 -5.27 -28.13
N TYR A 176 22.72 -5.96 -28.56
CA TYR A 176 21.59 -5.34 -29.26
C TYR A 176 20.55 -4.82 -28.26
N SER A 177 19.98 -3.66 -28.58
CA SER A 177 18.66 -3.28 -28.07
C SER A 177 17.57 -3.85 -28.98
N VAL A 178 16.44 -4.26 -28.41
CA VAL A 178 15.30 -4.79 -29.17
C VAL A 178 14.05 -4.02 -28.78
N LEU A 179 13.46 -3.37 -29.78
CA LEU A 179 12.25 -2.56 -29.68
C LEU A 179 11.12 -3.25 -30.43
N GLU A 180 9.96 -3.41 -29.80
CA GLU A 180 8.75 -3.95 -30.43
C GLU A 180 7.69 -2.85 -30.53
N ILE A 181 7.05 -2.74 -31.69
CA ILE A 181 6.00 -1.75 -31.98
C ILE A 181 4.75 -2.47 -32.47
N ASP A 182 3.68 -2.41 -31.68
CA ASP A 182 2.39 -3.01 -32.04
C ASP A 182 1.64 -2.14 -33.05
N VAL A 183 1.21 -2.71 -34.18
CA VAL A 183 0.40 -2.07 -35.22
C VAL A 183 -0.90 -2.81 -35.52
N ASN A 184 -1.29 -3.79 -34.71
CA ASN A 184 -2.43 -4.68 -34.97
C ASN A 184 -3.77 -3.92 -35.11
N ASP A 185 -4.03 -2.96 -34.21
CA ASP A 185 -5.26 -2.17 -34.20
C ASP A 185 -5.34 -1.15 -35.36
N ILE A 186 -4.20 -0.79 -35.97
CA ILE A 186 -4.18 0.19 -37.07
C ILE A 186 -4.97 -0.33 -38.27
N GLY A 187 -4.98 -1.65 -38.51
CA GLY A 187 -5.74 -2.26 -39.60
C GLY A 187 -7.27 -2.09 -39.47
N LEU A 188 -7.76 -1.72 -38.29
CA LEU A 188 -9.18 -1.50 -38.01
C LEU A 188 -9.65 -0.08 -38.35
N LEU A 189 -8.72 0.84 -38.61
CA LEU A 189 -9.02 2.25 -38.89
C LEU A 189 -9.53 2.46 -40.33
N PRO A 190 -10.25 3.57 -40.58
CA PRO A 190 -10.54 4.02 -41.93
C PRO A 190 -9.25 4.21 -42.75
N GLN A 191 -9.27 3.82 -44.02
CA GLN A 191 -8.07 3.73 -44.86
C GLN A 191 -7.30 5.06 -45.01
N ASP A 192 -8.02 6.18 -45.01
CA ASP A 192 -7.45 7.51 -45.08
C ASP A 192 -6.78 7.98 -43.78
N GLN A 193 -7.02 7.29 -42.67
CA GLN A 193 -6.43 7.58 -41.36
C GLN A 193 -5.24 6.68 -41.02
N ILE A 194 -5.11 5.53 -41.69
CA ILE A 194 -4.08 4.52 -41.41
C ILE A 194 -2.66 5.11 -41.48
N LEU A 195 -2.35 5.90 -42.52
CA LEU A 195 -1.02 6.49 -42.67
C LEU A 195 -0.68 7.45 -41.53
N SER A 196 -1.59 8.39 -41.22
CA SER A 196 -1.39 9.33 -40.12
C SER A 196 -1.29 8.62 -38.77
N ALA A 197 -2.07 7.55 -38.56
CA ALA A 197 -2.00 6.76 -37.33
C ALA A 197 -0.65 6.03 -37.19
N LEU A 198 -0.12 5.49 -38.29
CA LEU A 198 1.24 4.94 -38.32
C LEU A 198 2.29 6.00 -38.00
N GLU A 199 2.21 7.17 -38.63
CA GLU A 199 3.18 8.25 -38.39
C GLU A 199 3.18 8.70 -36.93
N VAL A 200 2.00 8.93 -36.35
CA VAL A 200 1.87 9.28 -34.92
C VAL A 200 2.47 8.18 -34.04
N ARG A 201 2.15 6.91 -34.31
CA ARG A 201 2.63 5.79 -33.52
C ARG A 201 4.14 5.58 -33.59
N LEU A 202 4.73 5.81 -34.77
CA LEU A 202 6.16 5.61 -34.97
C LEU A 202 6.97 6.80 -34.47
N PHE A 203 6.41 8.01 -34.49
CA PHE A 203 7.21 9.23 -34.40
C PHE A 203 6.77 10.27 -33.38
N ASP A 204 5.59 10.13 -32.78
CA ASP A 204 5.05 11.12 -31.85
C ASP A 204 4.69 10.54 -30.46
N THR A 205 4.48 9.23 -30.35
CA THR A 205 4.15 8.54 -29.09
C THR A 205 4.88 7.20 -28.95
N ALA A 206 4.96 6.68 -27.72
CA ALA A 206 5.47 5.35 -27.40
C ALA A 206 4.42 4.41 -26.79
N ASP A 207 3.13 4.77 -26.81
CA ASP A 207 2.06 4.03 -26.13
C ASP A 207 1.94 2.55 -26.57
N TYR A 208 2.40 2.25 -27.78
CA TYR A 208 2.36 0.92 -28.40
C TYR A 208 3.76 0.36 -28.65
N THR A 209 4.75 0.92 -27.97
CA THR A 209 6.16 0.59 -28.16
C THR A 209 6.74 0.09 -26.86
N SER A 210 7.45 -1.04 -26.92
CA SER A 210 8.06 -1.64 -25.74
C SER A 210 9.49 -2.08 -26.00
N TRP A 211 10.34 -1.90 -24.99
CA TRP A 211 11.70 -2.42 -24.98
C TRP A 211 11.70 -3.87 -24.49
N LEU A 212 11.94 -4.83 -25.40
CA LEU A 212 12.10 -6.24 -25.04
C LEU A 212 13.43 -6.44 -24.30
N CYS A 213 14.49 -5.79 -24.77
CA CYS A 213 15.77 -5.68 -24.08
C CYS A 213 16.49 -4.40 -24.51
N HIS A 214 17.50 -3.97 -23.74
CA HIS A 214 18.28 -2.79 -24.06
C HIS A 214 19.76 -3.03 -23.76
N ALA A 215 20.65 -2.69 -24.70
CA ALA A 215 22.08 -2.94 -24.59
C ALA A 215 22.71 -2.32 -23.31
N ALA A 216 22.20 -1.16 -22.88
CA ALA A 216 22.65 -0.46 -21.68
C ALA A 216 22.05 -0.98 -20.35
N ASP A 217 21.15 -1.97 -20.36
CA ASP A 217 20.53 -2.49 -19.13
C ASP A 217 21.56 -3.01 -18.12
N ARG A 218 22.60 -3.70 -18.60
CA ARG A 218 23.67 -4.24 -17.75
C ARG A 218 24.52 -3.17 -17.10
N GLU A 219 24.69 -2.03 -17.77
CA GLU A 219 25.41 -0.88 -17.24
C GLU A 219 24.55 -0.16 -16.20
N ALA A 220 23.28 0.07 -16.51
CA ALA A 220 22.31 0.65 -15.57
C ALA A 220 22.17 -0.19 -14.29
N ILE A 221 22.16 -1.52 -14.37
CA ILE A 221 22.16 -2.38 -13.18
C ILE A 221 23.41 -2.16 -12.32
N ARG A 222 24.58 -1.96 -12.93
CA ARG A 222 25.82 -1.65 -12.20
C ARG A 222 25.76 -0.27 -11.56
N ALA A 223 25.31 0.75 -12.29
CA ALA A 223 25.10 2.09 -11.74
C ALA A 223 24.12 2.07 -10.55
N LEU A 224 23.04 1.27 -10.64
CA LEU A 224 22.08 1.11 -9.55
C LEU A 224 22.70 0.46 -8.30
N GLN A 225 23.66 -0.44 -8.46
CA GLN A 225 24.42 -1.03 -7.34
C GLN A 225 25.33 0.00 -6.66
N GLU A 226 25.94 0.91 -7.43
CA GLU A 226 26.73 2.02 -6.90
C GLU A 226 25.84 3.00 -6.13
N ILE A 227 24.69 3.39 -6.69
CA ILE A 227 23.69 4.22 -6.01
C ILE A 227 23.21 3.56 -4.71
N GLU A 228 22.94 2.25 -4.73
CA GLU A 228 22.57 1.51 -3.51
C GLU A 228 23.67 1.58 -2.44
N ALA A 229 24.93 1.36 -2.82
CA ALA A 229 26.06 1.43 -1.91
C ALA A 229 26.18 2.82 -1.28
N ASP A 230 26.03 3.87 -2.07
CA ASP A 230 26.08 5.27 -1.62
C ASP A 230 24.91 5.61 -0.67
N VAL A 231 23.68 5.16 -0.98
CA VAL A 231 22.52 5.37 -0.11
C VAL A 231 22.73 4.68 1.24
N ARG A 232 23.20 3.42 1.23
CA ARG A 232 23.50 2.67 2.45
C ARG A 232 24.60 3.35 3.27
N ALA A 233 25.65 3.85 2.62
CA ALA A 233 26.73 4.57 3.30
C ALA A 233 26.22 5.86 3.96
N ARG A 234 25.41 6.67 3.26
CA ARG A 234 24.83 7.91 3.80
C ARG A 234 23.85 7.65 4.94
N ARG A 235 23.07 6.57 4.87
CA ARG A 235 22.05 6.22 5.89
C ARG A 235 22.59 5.42 7.07
N LEU A 236 23.87 5.03 7.09
CA LEU A 236 24.41 4.17 8.14
C LEU A 236 24.23 4.76 9.56
N ALA A 237 24.49 6.06 9.72
CA ALA A 237 24.35 6.74 11.01
C ALA A 237 22.87 6.83 11.45
N GLU A 238 21.99 7.21 10.52
CA GLU A 238 20.53 7.27 10.75
C GLU A 238 19.97 5.88 11.12
N GLU A 239 20.34 4.85 10.36
CA GLU A 239 19.92 3.47 10.59
C GLU A 239 20.35 2.97 11.98
N THR A 240 21.57 3.29 12.39
CA THR A 240 22.10 2.92 13.71
C THR A 240 21.26 3.53 14.84
N ILE A 241 20.86 4.80 14.69
CA ILE A 241 20.01 5.49 15.66
C ILE A 241 18.62 4.86 15.69
N LEU A 242 18.02 4.60 14.53
CA LEU A 242 16.67 4.02 14.43
C LEU A 242 16.62 2.61 15.02
N LEU A 243 17.65 1.79 14.78
CA LEU A 243 17.76 0.46 15.39
C LEU A 243 17.83 0.53 16.91
N ALA A 244 18.65 1.43 17.46
CA ALA A 244 18.74 1.62 18.91
C ALA A 244 17.41 2.09 19.52
N GLN A 245 16.68 2.97 18.83
CA GLN A 245 15.35 3.41 19.25
C GLN A 245 14.34 2.26 19.23
N LEU A 246 14.36 1.43 18.18
CA LEU A 246 13.50 0.25 18.05
C LEU A 246 13.77 -0.75 19.18
N GLU A 247 15.04 -1.07 19.44
CA GLU A 247 15.43 -1.96 20.54
C GLU A 247 15.03 -1.40 21.91
N ALA A 248 15.20 -0.09 22.14
CA ALA A 248 14.77 0.55 23.37
C ALA A 248 13.24 0.49 23.56
N ALA A 249 12.48 0.68 22.48
CA ALA A 249 11.02 0.58 22.50
C ALA A 249 10.56 -0.86 22.80
N GLU A 250 11.17 -1.87 22.16
CA GLU A 250 10.88 -3.28 22.41
C GLU A 250 11.24 -3.68 23.85
N ALA A 251 12.38 -3.23 24.35
CA ALA A 251 12.77 -3.46 25.74
C ALA A 251 11.81 -2.78 26.73
N ALA A 252 11.34 -1.57 26.41
CA ALA A 252 10.35 -0.87 27.22
C ALA A 252 8.99 -1.58 27.21
N GLN A 253 8.56 -2.08 26.05
CA GLN A 253 7.35 -2.90 25.93
C GLN A 253 7.47 -4.18 26.75
N LYS A 254 8.59 -4.90 26.63
CA LYS A 254 8.84 -6.13 27.41
C LYS A 254 8.82 -5.86 28.91
N ARG A 255 9.50 -4.81 29.38
CA ARG A 255 9.46 -4.38 30.80
C ARG A 255 8.03 -4.05 31.24
N ARG A 256 7.25 -3.37 30.40
CA ARG A 256 5.85 -3.05 30.68
C ARG A 256 4.99 -4.32 30.77
N GLU A 257 5.17 -5.27 29.86
CA GLU A 257 4.45 -6.54 29.86
C GLU A 257 4.82 -7.41 31.08
N GLU A 258 6.11 -7.47 31.44
CA GLU A 258 6.58 -8.15 32.65
C GLU A 258 6.03 -7.49 33.92
N PHE A 259 6.04 -6.15 33.99
CA PHE A 259 5.40 -5.41 35.08
C PHE A 259 3.91 -5.73 35.18
N LEU A 260 3.18 -5.64 34.05
CA LEU A 260 1.75 -5.97 34.00
C LEU A 260 1.49 -7.42 34.41
N ARG A 261 2.34 -8.37 34.01
CA ARG A 261 2.24 -9.77 34.43
C ARG A 261 2.42 -9.94 35.94
N ARG A 262 3.31 -9.16 36.58
CA ARG A 262 3.53 -9.19 38.03
C ARG A 262 2.37 -8.57 38.81
N VAL A 263 1.83 -7.45 38.34
CA VAL A 263 0.79 -6.69 39.08
C VAL A 263 -0.66 -7.08 38.75
N ARG A 264 -0.89 -7.88 37.70
CA ARG A 264 -2.21 -8.40 37.36
C ARG A 264 -2.62 -9.47 38.36
N ASP A 265 -3.85 -9.38 38.86
CA ASP A 265 -4.41 -10.43 39.71
C ASP A 265 -4.36 -11.78 38.97
N ILE A 266 -3.69 -12.76 39.56
CA ILE A 266 -3.63 -14.15 39.11
C ILE A 266 -4.88 -14.91 39.56
N ASP A 267 -5.40 -14.59 40.75
CA ASP A 267 -6.62 -15.15 41.32
C ASP A 267 -7.61 -14.03 41.62
N ALA A 268 -8.91 -14.28 41.41
CA ALA A 268 -9.94 -13.34 41.77
C ALA A 268 -11.24 -14.05 42.17
N LEU A 269 -11.69 -13.81 43.40
CA LEU A 269 -13.03 -14.17 43.85
C LEU A 269 -13.98 -12.99 43.60
N LYS A 270 -15.14 -13.26 42.99
CA LYS A 270 -16.20 -12.27 42.77
C LYS A 270 -17.41 -12.67 43.58
N ILE A 271 -17.82 -11.84 44.52
CA ILE A 271 -18.98 -12.06 45.38
C ILE A 271 -20.01 -11.00 44.97
N PRO A 272 -21.05 -11.34 44.19
CA PRO A 272 -22.17 -10.42 43.97
C PRO A 272 -22.82 -10.13 45.33
N VAL A 273 -23.27 -8.92 45.63
CA VAL A 273 -24.01 -8.59 46.87
C VAL A 273 -24.98 -7.45 46.53
N GLY A 274 -26.28 -7.74 46.49
CA GLY A 274 -27.28 -6.76 46.04
C GLY A 274 -26.99 -6.25 44.62
N GLY A 275 -26.89 -4.91 44.45
CA GLY A 275 -26.58 -4.24 43.18
C GLY A 275 -25.09 -4.07 42.87
N CYS A 276 -24.20 -4.65 43.68
CA CYS A 276 -22.75 -4.55 43.51
C CYS A 276 -22.07 -5.93 43.47
N THR A 277 -20.78 -5.95 43.19
CA THR A 277 -19.91 -7.12 43.27
C THR A 277 -18.65 -6.74 44.04
N VAL A 278 -18.41 -7.44 45.14
CA VAL A 278 -17.16 -7.35 45.88
C VAL A 278 -16.17 -8.34 45.29
N ARG A 279 -15.12 -7.81 44.68
CA ARG A 279 -14.02 -8.57 44.08
C ARG A 279 -12.83 -8.59 45.03
N ILE A 280 -12.30 -9.77 45.28
CA ILE A 280 -11.04 -9.98 45.98
C ILE A 280 -10.06 -10.50 44.93
N GLY A 281 -9.04 -9.73 44.62
CA GLY A 281 -7.99 -10.13 43.68
C GLY A 281 -6.68 -10.42 44.42
N ARG A 282 -5.85 -11.32 43.91
CA ARG A 282 -4.48 -11.50 44.38
C ARG A 282 -3.52 -11.52 43.21
N ASN A 283 -2.37 -10.89 43.36
CA ASN A 283 -1.18 -11.11 42.54
C ASN A 283 0.01 -11.52 43.42
N PHE A 284 1.22 -11.58 42.86
CA PHE A 284 2.41 -12.00 43.59
C PHE A 284 2.85 -11.04 44.71
N GLU A 285 2.36 -9.79 44.71
CA GLU A 285 2.83 -8.73 45.60
C GLU A 285 1.74 -8.27 46.58
N ARG A 286 0.46 -8.45 46.25
CA ARG A 286 -0.66 -7.98 47.07
C ARG A 286 -1.95 -8.76 46.88
N VAL A 287 -2.82 -8.63 47.88
CA VAL A 287 -4.27 -8.88 47.78
C VAL A 287 -4.97 -7.54 47.62
N SER A 288 -6.03 -7.49 46.81
CA SER A 288 -6.88 -6.32 46.61
C SER A 288 -8.34 -6.66 46.92
N LEU A 289 -9.05 -5.71 47.52
CA LEU A 289 -10.48 -5.79 47.79
C LEU A 289 -11.15 -4.59 47.13
N LYS A 290 -12.05 -4.85 46.18
CA LYS A 290 -12.67 -3.83 45.34
C LYS A 290 -14.17 -4.04 45.24
N VAL A 291 -14.93 -2.95 45.33
CA VAL A 291 -16.38 -2.98 45.13
C VAL A 291 -16.69 -2.43 43.73
N HIS A 292 -17.48 -3.16 42.96
CA HIS A 292 -17.91 -2.80 41.61
C HIS A 292 -19.44 -2.69 41.55
N GLY A 293 -19.99 -1.67 40.90
CA GLY A 293 -21.44 -1.44 40.84
C GLY A 293 -21.98 -0.65 42.03
N TYR A 294 -23.30 -0.51 42.11
CA TYR A 294 -23.97 0.30 43.13
C TYR A 294 -24.05 -0.47 44.45
N ALA A 295 -23.17 -0.12 45.39
CA ALA A 295 -23.20 -0.67 46.74
C ALA A 295 -24.05 0.21 47.65
N SER A 296 -24.95 -0.38 48.42
CA SER A 296 -25.62 0.37 49.49
C SER A 296 -24.60 0.81 50.55
N ASP A 297 -24.93 1.87 51.28
CA ASP A 297 -24.08 2.41 52.36
C ASP A 297 -23.68 1.33 53.37
N GLU A 298 -24.58 0.39 53.66
CA GLU A 298 -24.33 -0.75 54.56
C GLU A 298 -23.26 -1.70 54.01
N VAL A 299 -23.33 -2.07 52.72
CA VAL A 299 -22.37 -2.97 52.08
C VAL A 299 -21.00 -2.29 51.95
N PHE A 300 -20.98 -1.01 51.60
CA PHE A 300 -19.75 -0.25 51.51
C PHE A 300 -19.10 -0.07 52.89
N ALA A 301 -19.87 0.30 53.92
CA ALA A 301 -19.38 0.44 55.29
C ALA A 301 -18.87 -0.89 55.86
N ALA A 302 -19.56 -2.00 55.60
CA ALA A 302 -19.12 -3.34 55.99
C ALA A 302 -17.79 -3.72 55.32
N THR A 303 -17.66 -3.46 54.00
CA THR A 303 -16.44 -3.74 53.25
C THR A 303 -15.28 -2.86 53.72
N LYS A 304 -15.53 -1.56 53.96
CA LYS A 304 -14.55 -0.61 54.50
C LYS A 304 -14.08 -0.98 55.91
N SER A 305 -15.00 -1.39 56.78
CA SER A 305 -14.67 -1.85 58.13
C SER A 305 -13.79 -3.10 58.08
N LEU A 306 -14.16 -4.06 57.23
CA LEU A 306 -13.39 -5.30 57.06
C LEU A 306 -11.98 -5.00 56.51
N ALA A 307 -11.86 -4.08 55.55
CA ALA A 307 -10.57 -3.67 55.04
C ALA A 307 -9.68 -3.04 56.13
N ARG A 308 -10.24 -2.16 56.97
CA ARG A 308 -9.50 -1.52 58.08
C ARG A 308 -9.07 -2.52 59.15
N GLU A 309 -9.94 -3.45 59.53
CA GLU A 309 -9.67 -4.51 60.50
C GLU A 309 -8.45 -5.35 60.07
N HIS A 310 -8.35 -5.61 58.77
CA HIS A 310 -7.25 -6.36 58.18
C HIS A 310 -6.06 -5.50 57.75
N GLY A 311 -5.99 -4.24 58.17
CA GLY A 311 -4.86 -3.34 57.88
C GLY A 311 -4.71 -2.98 56.39
N GLY A 312 -5.81 -2.99 55.64
CA GLY A 312 -5.83 -2.60 54.23
C GLY A 312 -5.66 -1.11 54.04
N ARG A 313 -4.84 -0.72 53.05
CA ARG A 313 -4.64 0.68 52.66
C ARG A 313 -5.47 0.98 51.43
N PHE A 314 -6.25 2.06 51.47
CA PHE A 314 -7.07 2.44 50.32
C PHE A 314 -6.20 3.09 49.25
N ASN A 315 -6.26 2.58 48.02
CA ASN A 315 -5.61 3.14 46.86
C ASN A 315 -6.65 3.94 46.06
N PRO A 316 -6.60 5.29 46.08
CA PRO A 316 -7.61 6.13 45.43
C PRO A 316 -7.59 5.99 43.91
N LYS A 317 -6.42 5.74 43.30
CA LYS A 317 -6.28 5.56 41.84
C LYS A 317 -6.93 4.25 41.39
N ALA A 318 -6.67 3.16 42.10
CA ALA A 318 -7.23 1.85 41.76
C ALA A 318 -8.67 1.63 42.29
N ARG A 319 -9.13 2.53 43.18
CA ARG A 319 -10.42 2.48 43.90
C ARG A 319 -10.62 1.13 44.60
N CYS A 320 -9.60 0.67 45.31
CA CYS A 320 -9.61 -0.60 46.05
C CYS A 320 -8.76 -0.50 47.33
N TRP A 321 -8.99 -1.42 48.27
CA TRP A 321 -8.10 -1.63 49.40
C TRP A 321 -7.03 -2.65 49.03
N GLU A 322 -5.77 -2.34 49.33
CA GLU A 322 -4.62 -3.18 49.03
C GLU A 322 -3.97 -3.68 50.34
N PHE A 323 -3.56 -4.94 50.31
CA PHE A 323 -2.94 -5.64 51.43
C PHE A 323 -1.63 -6.27 50.95
N PHE A 324 -0.53 -5.89 51.58
CA PHE A 324 0.81 -6.40 51.29
C PHE A 324 1.23 -7.33 52.44
N ARG A 325 1.53 -8.59 52.12
CA ARG A 325 1.84 -9.66 53.09
C ARG A 325 3.04 -10.51 52.69
N ASP A 326 3.78 -10.08 51.65
CA ASP A 326 4.98 -10.75 51.14
C ASP A 326 4.76 -12.27 50.98
N ALA A 327 5.55 -13.10 51.67
CA ALA A 327 5.48 -14.55 51.59
C ALA A 327 4.12 -15.15 52.05
N GLU A 328 3.32 -14.41 52.83
CA GLU A 328 2.03 -14.86 53.35
C GLU A 328 0.83 -14.42 52.48
N THR A 329 1.08 -13.78 51.33
CA THR A 329 0.02 -13.24 50.46
C THR A 329 -0.99 -14.30 49.99
N GLU A 330 -0.56 -15.55 49.81
CA GLU A 330 -1.44 -16.69 49.48
C GLU A 330 -2.42 -17.00 50.59
N ASN A 331 -1.87 -17.35 51.75
CA ASN A 331 -2.65 -17.74 52.92
C ASN A 331 -3.58 -16.61 53.34
N PHE A 332 -3.13 -15.35 53.22
CA PHE A 332 -3.95 -14.19 53.52
C PHE A 332 -5.09 -14.00 52.52
N PHE A 333 -4.89 -14.28 51.23
CA PHE A 333 -5.98 -14.23 50.24
C PHE A 333 -7.09 -15.22 50.58
N ASP A 334 -6.74 -16.46 50.90
CA ASP A 334 -7.72 -17.48 51.25
C ASP A 334 -8.48 -17.10 52.53
N GLN A 335 -7.76 -16.65 53.56
CA GLN A 335 -8.36 -16.16 54.80
C GLN A 335 -9.28 -14.96 54.57
N LEU A 336 -8.87 -14.00 53.72
CA LEU A 336 -9.69 -12.85 53.41
C LEU A 336 -10.93 -13.25 52.60
N CYS A 337 -10.80 -14.19 51.66
CA CYS A 337 -11.93 -14.75 50.92
C CYS A 337 -12.97 -15.36 51.86
N GLU A 338 -12.55 -16.22 52.79
CA GLU A 338 -13.45 -16.85 53.77
C GLU A 338 -14.15 -15.80 54.64
N ARG A 339 -13.41 -14.81 55.16
CA ARG A 339 -13.98 -13.77 56.04
C ARG A 339 -14.93 -12.84 55.30
N VAL A 340 -14.60 -12.42 54.08
CA VAL A 340 -15.48 -11.58 53.26
C VAL A 340 -16.75 -12.37 52.91
N GLN A 341 -16.64 -13.66 52.55
CA GLN A 341 -17.81 -14.50 52.32
C GLN A 341 -18.67 -14.61 53.59
N GLN A 342 -18.10 -14.95 54.74
CA GLN A 342 -18.84 -15.08 56.00
C GLN A 342 -19.57 -13.78 56.38
N ARG A 343 -18.88 -12.63 56.28
CA ARG A 343 -19.44 -11.34 56.69
C ARG A 343 -20.45 -10.79 55.70
N LEU A 344 -20.19 -10.86 54.39
CA LEU A 344 -21.10 -10.29 53.40
C LEU A 344 -22.23 -11.23 53.00
N VAL A 345 -21.97 -12.54 52.87
CA VAL A 345 -23.03 -13.53 52.61
C VAL A 345 -23.86 -13.77 53.88
N GLY A 346 -23.23 -13.81 55.06
CA GLY A 346 -23.95 -14.02 56.32
C GLY A 346 -24.83 -12.84 56.75
N SER A 347 -24.41 -11.60 56.46
CA SER A 347 -25.15 -10.39 56.88
C SER A 347 -26.18 -9.90 55.86
N PHE A 348 -26.02 -10.22 54.58
CA PHE A 348 -26.87 -9.65 53.51
C PHE A 348 -27.57 -10.69 52.63
N TRP A 349 -27.43 -12.00 52.90
CA TRP A 349 -28.11 -13.08 52.18
C TRP A 349 -28.98 -13.94 53.12
N GLY A 350 -30.28 -14.02 52.82
CA GLY A 350 -31.22 -14.93 53.51
C GLY A 350 -31.22 -16.38 53.00
N SER A 351 -30.31 -16.76 52.09
CA SER A 351 -30.24 -18.12 51.53
C SER A 351 -28.83 -18.42 50.97
N LYS A 352 -28.30 -19.63 51.20
CA LYS A 352 -26.93 -20.06 50.82
C LYS A 352 -26.65 -19.88 49.32
N PRO A 353 -25.47 -19.35 48.91
CA PRO A 353 -25.09 -19.24 47.51
C PRO A 353 -24.45 -20.54 46.99
N THR A 354 -24.69 -20.82 45.70
CA THR A 354 -24.04 -21.87 44.89
C THR A 354 -22.63 -21.44 44.49
N PRO A 355 -21.61 -22.33 44.41
CA PRO A 355 -20.26 -21.92 44.05
C PRO A 355 -20.20 -21.49 42.58
N LEU A 356 -19.75 -20.26 42.30
CA LEU A 356 -19.54 -19.76 40.94
C LEU A 356 -18.05 -19.77 40.59
N ALA A 357 -17.76 -20.35 39.43
CA ALA A 357 -16.43 -20.60 38.90
C ALA A 357 -15.64 -19.31 38.58
N VAL A 358 -14.30 -19.41 38.72
CA VAL A 358 -13.32 -18.38 38.38
C VAL A 358 -13.38 -18.07 36.88
N ALA A 359 -13.95 -16.92 36.51
CA ALA A 359 -14.01 -16.47 35.13
C ALA A 359 -12.80 -15.59 34.77
N LYS A 360 -12.05 -15.98 33.72
CA LYS A 360 -10.99 -15.17 33.09
C LYS A 360 -11.61 -14.24 32.06
N GLU A 361 -11.39 -12.93 32.19
CA GLU A 361 -11.82 -11.96 31.18
C GLU A 361 -10.77 -10.89 30.89
N ARG A 362 -10.80 -10.39 29.65
CA ARG A 362 -9.77 -9.59 28.97
C ARG A 362 -10.40 -8.26 28.54
N THR A 363 -9.76 -7.12 28.81
CA THR A 363 -10.22 -5.82 28.27
C THR A 363 -9.10 -4.78 28.18
N ILE A 364 -9.30 -3.83 27.24
CA ILE A 364 -8.37 -2.85 26.66
C ILE A 364 -8.49 -1.50 27.41
N PRO A 365 -7.41 -0.72 27.63
CA PRO A 365 -7.49 0.55 28.35
C PRO A 365 -7.57 1.80 27.46
N LEU A 366 -8.36 2.80 27.91
CA LEU A 366 -8.39 4.19 27.42
C LEU A 366 -7.49 5.10 28.29
N PRO A 367 -6.99 6.24 27.77
CA PRO A 367 -6.00 7.07 28.48
C PRO A 367 -6.63 8.14 29.40
N GLU A 368 -6.01 8.35 30.56
CA GLU A 368 -6.41 9.32 31.60
C GLU A 368 -5.81 10.73 31.36
N ARG A 369 -6.55 11.79 31.75
CA ARG A 369 -6.06 13.17 31.88
C ARG A 369 -6.12 13.64 33.34
N PRO A 370 -5.17 14.47 33.81
CA PRO A 370 -5.11 14.94 35.19
C PRO A 370 -6.17 16.02 35.50
N LEU A 371 -6.64 16.04 36.75
CA LEU A 371 -7.68 16.96 37.25
C LEU A 371 -7.10 18.30 37.71
N PRO A 372 -7.87 19.41 37.62
CA PRO A 372 -7.46 20.75 38.06
C PRO A 372 -7.49 20.94 39.58
N VAL A 373 -6.72 21.92 40.09
CA VAL A 373 -6.57 22.27 41.52
C VAL A 373 -7.14 23.67 41.78
N PHE A 374 -7.94 23.83 42.83
CA PHE A 374 -8.72 25.04 43.13
C PHE A 374 -8.35 25.74 44.45
N PHE A 375 -7.79 25.01 45.41
CA PHE A 375 -7.31 25.49 46.70
C PHE A 375 -5.84 25.10 46.86
N GLN A 376 -5.03 26.01 47.41
CA GLN A 376 -3.62 25.71 47.69
C GLN A 376 -3.44 24.89 48.98
N ASP A 377 -4.42 24.93 49.89
CA ASP A 377 -4.44 24.05 51.06
C ASP A 377 -4.91 22.63 50.64
N PRO A 378 -4.08 21.59 50.82
CA PRO A 378 -4.39 20.23 50.39
C PRO A 378 -5.63 19.64 51.06
N VAL A 379 -5.91 20.02 52.32
CA VAL A 379 -7.06 19.49 53.08
C VAL A 379 -8.35 20.10 52.58
N LEU A 380 -8.33 21.40 52.25
CA LEU A 380 -9.47 22.07 51.65
C LEU A 380 -9.68 21.64 50.20
N GLN A 381 -8.60 21.36 49.47
CA GLN A 381 -8.68 20.80 48.12
C GLN A 381 -9.29 19.40 48.14
N GLU A 382 -8.89 18.54 49.09
CA GLU A 382 -9.44 17.20 49.26
C GLU A 382 -10.94 17.24 49.61
N ALA A 383 -11.33 18.10 50.55
CA ALA A 383 -12.74 18.28 50.92
C ALA A 383 -13.59 18.86 49.77
N PHE A 384 -13.01 19.78 48.98
CA PHE A 384 -13.63 20.29 47.77
C PHE A 384 -13.83 19.20 46.71
N ASP A 385 -12.79 18.41 46.42
CA ASP A 385 -12.83 17.36 45.40
C ASP A 385 -13.81 16.25 45.79
N GLU A 386 -13.86 15.91 47.07
CA GLU A 386 -14.84 15.00 47.66
C GLU A 386 -16.26 15.52 47.47
N ARG A 387 -16.52 16.80 47.80
CA ARG A 387 -17.86 17.38 47.69
C ARG A 387 -18.32 17.60 46.25
N ALA A 388 -17.43 18.06 45.37
CA ALA A 388 -17.73 18.21 43.94
C ALA A 388 -18.01 16.85 43.30
N GLY A 389 -17.25 15.80 43.67
CA GLY A 389 -17.51 14.44 43.24
C GLY A 389 -18.88 13.91 43.70
N ILE A 390 -19.26 14.19 44.95
CA ILE A 390 -20.58 13.83 45.51
C ILE A 390 -21.71 14.56 44.75
N LEU A 391 -21.61 15.88 44.54
CA LEU A 391 -22.66 16.64 43.86
C LEU A 391 -22.83 16.25 42.39
N GLU A 392 -21.74 15.89 41.72
CA GLU A 392 -21.77 15.43 40.34
C GLU A 392 -22.42 14.05 40.21
N PHE A 393 -22.04 13.11 41.08
CA PHE A 393 -22.49 11.72 40.97
C PHE A 393 -23.79 11.41 41.72
N ASP A 394 -24.00 11.94 42.92
CA ASP A 394 -25.16 11.59 43.76
C ASP A 394 -26.37 12.51 43.50
N ALA A 395 -26.12 13.80 43.24
CA ALA A 395 -27.18 14.76 42.90
C ALA A 395 -27.35 14.96 41.38
N GLY A 396 -26.46 14.39 40.57
CA GLY A 396 -26.56 14.40 39.10
C GLY A 396 -26.26 15.75 38.45
N TYR A 397 -25.57 16.66 39.15
CA TYR A 397 -25.16 17.93 38.55
C TYR A 397 -24.02 17.70 37.54
N GLU A 398 -23.98 18.48 36.45
CA GLU A 398 -22.80 18.44 35.59
C GLU A 398 -21.55 18.92 36.34
N ARG A 399 -20.39 18.34 36.01
CA ARG A 399 -19.10 18.55 36.70
C ARG A 399 -18.85 19.99 37.10
N HIS A 400 -19.03 20.91 36.15
CA HIS A 400 -18.72 22.31 36.37
C HIS A 400 -19.66 22.99 37.38
N ALA A 401 -20.93 22.62 37.41
CA ALA A 401 -21.89 23.12 38.39
C ALA A 401 -21.64 22.52 39.78
N ALA A 402 -21.31 21.22 39.84
CA ALA A 402 -20.95 20.53 41.06
C ALA A 402 -19.70 21.14 41.73
N GLU A 403 -18.69 21.47 40.93
CA GLU A 403 -17.49 22.18 41.37
C GLU A 403 -17.82 23.58 41.90
N GLN A 404 -18.65 24.37 41.22
CA GLN A 404 -19.01 25.72 41.69
C GLN A 404 -19.74 25.69 43.05
N ILE A 405 -20.65 24.75 43.24
CA ILE A 405 -21.41 24.60 44.50
C ILE A 405 -20.48 24.13 45.63
N ALA A 406 -19.65 23.12 45.38
CA ALA A 406 -18.67 22.63 46.35
C ALA A 406 -17.68 23.72 46.76
N PHE A 407 -17.23 24.55 45.81
CA PHE A 407 -16.32 25.66 46.09
C PHE A 407 -16.95 26.68 47.05
N ALA A 408 -18.21 27.05 46.82
CA ALA A 408 -18.94 28.01 47.65
C ALA A 408 -19.21 27.48 49.08
N GLU A 409 -19.54 26.19 49.22
CA GLU A 409 -19.79 25.56 50.52
C GLU A 409 -18.51 25.48 51.37
N ILE A 410 -17.37 25.15 50.75
CA ILE A 410 -16.06 25.09 51.42
C ILE A 410 -15.59 26.50 51.83
N GLN A 411 -15.82 27.52 51.00
CA GLN A 411 -15.50 28.92 51.35
C GLN A 411 -16.39 29.49 52.47
N ALA A 412 -17.69 29.17 52.48
CA ALA A 412 -18.59 29.62 53.56
C ALA A 412 -18.22 28.99 54.91
N SER A 413 -17.82 27.71 54.90
CA SER A 413 -17.42 26.98 56.10
C SER A 413 -16.12 27.50 56.74
N THR A 414 -15.23 28.09 55.93
CA THR A 414 -13.98 28.70 56.39
C THR A 414 -14.16 30.16 56.86
N ALA A 415 -15.16 30.88 56.35
CA ALA A 415 -15.48 32.24 56.81
C ALA A 415 -16.15 32.27 58.20
N VAL A 416 -16.99 31.28 58.52
CA VAL A 416 -17.70 31.19 59.82
C VAL A 416 -16.75 30.88 60.99
N THR A 417 -15.64 30.19 60.71
CA THR A 417 -14.59 29.89 61.71
C THR A 417 -13.70 31.09 62.05
N GLY A 418 -13.75 32.18 61.26
CA GLY A 418 -12.98 33.41 61.48
C GLY A 418 -13.65 34.48 62.36
N MET A 419 -14.98 34.46 62.52
CA MET A 419 -15.73 35.48 63.28
C MET A 419 -15.95 35.15 64.76
N THR A 420 -15.60 33.95 65.22
CA THR A 420 -15.69 33.54 66.64
C THR A 420 -14.45 33.90 67.47
N GLY A 421 -13.49 34.64 66.89
CA GLY A 421 -12.22 35.03 67.50
C GLY A 421 -12.09 36.51 67.92
N SER A 422 -13.19 37.25 68.07
CA SER A 422 -13.15 38.62 68.63
C SER A 422 -14.40 38.91 69.47
N LEU A 423 -14.35 38.48 70.72
CA LEU A 423 -14.98 39.12 71.89
C LEU A 423 -14.10 38.87 73.12
#